data_AF-A0A3M2D3G9-F1
#
_entry.id   AF-A0A3M2D3G9-F1
#
_cell.length_a   1.000
_cell.length_b   1.000
_cell.length_c   1.000
_cell.angle_alpha   90.00
_cell.angle_beta   90.00
_cell.angle_gamma   90.00
#
_symmetry.space_group_name_H-M   'P 1'
#
loop_
_entity.id
_entity.type
_entity.pdbx_description
1 polymer ?
#
loop_
_entity_poly.entity_id
_entity_poly.type
_entity_poly.pdbx_seq_one_letter_code
_entity_poly.pdbx_strand_id
1 'polypeptide(L)'
;LTSRYFVNTLASDYNGGTSWRFYDSVGIGNYAVDIHPTKNSTGISPLFTYAAPFYIPYRALGSANVRNLLAGGKQIATTYITNAAYRLHPIEWAIGSAVGTAAAMMAKDGLSNTDLLDTPTLRQLQATVRTNSPIHWAAFDSDPFPPNNGDLVVNDCKPVQSGVPFRVEVYHHRAKRARVFNGAEFLGETTTRANGRLLLSGVSVTTTSQYFVAYCYDDAGQLLDILTVGTPRDLSIIDDTDPEFTLTGTWTFGTAQPNKYKTSYRYSWGSNPPSTATWKLYIPTPGIYEIFIWYPQASNRATDAPFTIYHAGGQTTVLVNQQLNGGVWLSLGQFQFRADGSAKLVLSNAISDPSKLVVADAARAVFVSSSVTNWEEY
;
A
#
# COMPACT_ATOMS: atom_id res chain seq x y z
N LEU A 1 20.04 12.34 -3.71
CA LEU A 1 19.52 11.67 -4.94
C LEU A 1 18.70 10.44 -4.57
N THR A 2 17.77 10.63 -3.63
CA THR A 2 16.87 9.58 -3.13
C THR A 2 15.48 10.02 -3.51
N SER A 3 15.15 9.80 -4.79
CA SER A 3 13.82 10.09 -5.31
C SER A 3 13.30 8.83 -5.97
N ARG A 4 12.08 8.45 -5.59
CA ARG A 4 11.13 7.56 -6.28
C ARG A 4 11.56 7.01 -7.65
N TYR A 5 11.95 7.88 -8.59
CA TYR A 5 12.19 7.55 -9.99
C TYR A 5 13.64 7.23 -10.36
N PHE A 6 14.58 7.55 -9.46
CA PHE A 6 16.01 7.42 -9.70
C PHE A 6 16.73 7.30 -8.36
N VAL A 7 17.29 6.12 -8.10
CA VAL A 7 17.84 5.73 -6.80
C VAL A 7 19.36 5.68 -6.86
N ASN A 8 20.03 6.42 -5.98
CA ASN A 8 21.47 6.33 -5.77
C ASN A 8 21.81 5.02 -5.03
N THR A 9 22.62 4.15 -5.63
CA THR A 9 22.98 2.84 -5.04
C THR A 9 24.03 2.93 -3.94
N LEU A 10 24.68 4.09 -3.78
CA LEU A 10 25.61 4.36 -2.69
C LEU A 10 24.91 4.98 -1.46
N ALA A 11 23.59 5.16 -1.50
CA ALA A 11 22.82 5.56 -0.33
C ALA A 11 22.77 4.41 0.70
N SER A 12 22.83 4.74 1.99
CA SER A 12 22.91 3.74 3.07
C SER A 12 21.70 2.80 3.18
N ASP A 13 20.59 3.16 2.55
CA ASP A 13 19.32 2.44 2.54
C ASP A 13 19.08 1.63 1.25
N TYR A 14 20.00 1.64 0.29
CA TYR A 14 19.87 0.82 -0.91
C TYR A 14 20.18 -0.65 -0.61
N ASN A 15 19.15 -1.51 -0.71
CA ASN A 15 19.24 -2.93 -0.40
C ASN A 15 19.15 -3.84 -1.65
N GLY A 16 19.56 -3.31 -2.81
CA GLY A 16 19.37 -3.95 -4.11
C GLY A 16 18.02 -3.63 -4.77
N GLY A 17 17.79 -4.16 -5.98
CA GLY A 17 16.54 -3.95 -6.74
C GLY A 17 16.64 -2.87 -7.82
N THR A 18 15.52 -2.22 -8.11
CA THR A 18 15.35 -1.21 -9.16
C THR A 18 14.78 0.10 -8.59
N SER A 19 14.68 1.15 -9.41
CA SER A 19 13.86 2.33 -9.08
C SER A 19 12.37 2.00 -9.04
N TRP A 20 11.51 2.94 -8.64
CA TRP A 20 10.07 2.77 -8.78
C TRP A 20 9.69 2.50 -10.23
N ARG A 21 8.87 1.46 -10.44
CA ARG A 21 8.27 1.11 -11.72
C ARG A 21 6.89 1.73 -11.84
N PHE A 22 6.68 2.52 -12.87
CA PHE A 22 5.39 3.15 -13.14
C PHE A 22 4.49 2.26 -14.00
N TYR A 23 3.17 2.39 -13.85
CA TYR A 23 2.20 1.66 -14.66
C TYR A 23 2.39 1.83 -16.19
N ASP A 24 2.92 2.99 -16.58
CA ASP A 24 3.16 3.41 -17.97
C ASP A 24 4.62 3.26 -18.41
N SER A 25 5.42 2.42 -17.74
CA SER A 25 6.80 2.17 -18.16
C SER A 25 6.86 1.54 -19.56
N VAL A 26 7.66 2.13 -20.45
CA VAL A 26 7.83 1.70 -21.87
C VAL A 26 9.29 1.43 -22.22
N GLY A 27 10.17 1.37 -21.24
CA GLY A 27 11.59 1.14 -21.44
C GLY A 27 12.33 1.05 -20.11
N ILE A 28 13.59 0.62 -20.17
CA ILE A 28 14.48 0.53 -19.01
C ILE A 28 15.83 1.19 -19.29
N GLY A 29 16.57 1.48 -18.22
CA GLY A 29 17.92 2.01 -18.31
C GLY A 29 18.73 1.74 -17.05
N ASN A 30 20.04 1.60 -17.21
CA ASN A 30 20.97 1.55 -16.09
C ASN A 30 22.24 2.29 -16.50
N TYR A 31 22.42 3.46 -15.93
CA TYR A 31 23.63 4.24 -16.10
C TYR A 31 23.82 5.17 -14.91
N ALA A 32 25.08 5.46 -14.60
CA ALA A 32 25.43 6.37 -13.52
C ALA A 32 25.07 7.83 -13.87
N VAL A 33 24.94 8.67 -12.85
CA VAL A 33 24.96 10.12 -13.02
C VAL A 33 26.39 10.53 -13.35
N ASP A 34 26.63 10.81 -14.63
CA ASP A 34 27.93 11.18 -15.16
C ASP A 34 27.88 12.62 -15.72
N ILE A 35 28.24 13.59 -14.87
CA ILE A 35 28.21 15.03 -15.19
C ILE A 35 29.60 15.62 -15.02
N HIS A 36 30.22 16.01 -16.13
CA HIS A 36 31.56 16.58 -16.16
C HIS A 36 31.51 18.11 -16.21
N PRO A 37 32.42 18.79 -15.50
CA PRO A 37 32.64 20.21 -15.71
C PRO A 37 33.17 20.45 -17.13
N THR A 38 32.83 21.59 -17.72
CA THR A 38 33.44 22.01 -19.00
C THR A 38 34.64 22.90 -18.72
N LYS A 39 35.54 23.07 -19.72
CA LYS A 39 36.74 23.92 -19.61
C LYS A 39 36.46 25.33 -19.05
N ASN A 40 35.27 25.87 -19.33
CA ASN A 40 34.91 27.26 -19.02
C ASN A 40 33.69 27.40 -18.09
N SER A 41 33.16 26.31 -17.53
CA SER A 41 32.09 26.39 -16.54
C SER A 41 32.29 25.40 -15.39
N THR A 42 32.31 25.93 -14.18
CA THR A 42 32.22 25.19 -12.92
C THR A 42 30.75 25.01 -12.52
N GLY A 43 29.89 24.65 -13.49
CA GLY A 43 28.47 24.39 -13.25
C GLY A 43 28.24 23.27 -12.24
N ILE A 44 26.98 22.93 -11.97
CA ILE A 44 26.60 21.85 -11.05
C ILE A 44 27.19 20.52 -11.57
N SER A 45 28.34 20.12 -11.03
CA SER A 45 29.02 18.86 -11.31
C SER A 45 28.99 18.01 -10.04
N PRO A 46 27.90 17.26 -9.81
CA PRO A 46 27.84 16.34 -8.70
C PRO A 46 28.87 15.23 -8.89
N LEU A 47 29.26 14.59 -7.78
CA LEU A 47 30.10 13.41 -7.84
C LEU A 47 29.44 12.33 -8.71
N PHE A 48 30.28 11.58 -9.41
CA PHE A 48 29.86 10.38 -10.13
C PHE A 48 29.07 9.48 -9.18
N THR A 49 27.82 9.20 -9.54
CA THR A 49 26.89 8.50 -8.65
C THR A 49 26.27 7.33 -9.39
N TYR A 50 26.50 6.11 -8.89
CA TYR A 50 25.84 4.93 -9.42
C TYR A 50 24.33 4.97 -9.17
N ALA A 51 23.57 4.50 -10.16
CA ALA A 51 22.13 4.47 -10.10
C ALA A 51 21.60 3.03 -10.16
N ALA A 52 20.51 2.78 -9.45
CA ALA A 52 19.80 1.51 -9.57
C ALA A 52 19.26 1.37 -11.00
N PRO A 53 19.06 0.14 -11.51
CA PRO A 53 18.32 -0.05 -12.74
C PRO A 53 16.96 0.66 -12.66
N PHE A 54 16.61 1.43 -13.68
CA PHE A 54 15.45 2.31 -13.67
C PHE A 54 14.54 2.09 -14.89
N TYR A 55 13.38 2.73 -14.85
CA TYR A 55 12.34 2.65 -15.88
C TYR A 55 12.15 3.99 -16.59
N ILE A 56 11.62 3.93 -17.81
CA ILE A 56 11.28 5.08 -18.65
C ILE A 56 9.75 5.15 -18.71
N PRO A 57 9.11 6.04 -17.96
CA PRO A 57 7.66 6.19 -18.00
C PRO A 57 7.23 6.90 -19.29
N TYR A 58 6.21 6.38 -19.96
CA TYR A 58 5.69 6.94 -21.21
C TYR A 58 5.26 8.40 -21.06
N ARG A 59 4.70 8.80 -19.92
CA ARG A 59 4.33 10.19 -19.65
C ARG A 59 5.51 11.18 -19.72
N ALA A 60 6.76 10.72 -19.56
CA ALA A 60 7.93 11.59 -19.73
C ALA A 60 8.27 11.86 -21.21
N LEU A 61 7.71 11.07 -22.12
CA LEU A 61 7.89 11.18 -23.56
C LEU A 61 6.86 12.12 -24.19
N GLY A 62 5.69 12.31 -23.57
CA GLY A 62 4.61 13.14 -24.09
C GLY A 62 4.72 14.62 -23.70
N SER A 63 4.41 15.52 -24.63
CA SER A 63 4.22 16.94 -24.31
C SER A 63 2.94 17.15 -23.49
N ALA A 64 3.04 17.95 -22.42
CA ALA A 64 1.89 18.33 -21.60
C ALA A 64 0.90 19.26 -22.34
N ASN A 65 1.40 20.04 -23.32
CA ASN A 65 0.65 21.12 -23.98
C ASN A 65 0.28 20.79 -25.42
N VAL A 66 1.03 19.91 -26.08
CA VAL A 66 0.86 19.60 -27.51
C VAL A 66 0.58 18.10 -27.65
N ARG A 67 -0.66 17.75 -27.98
CA ARG A 67 -1.19 16.38 -27.90
C ARG A 67 -0.66 15.42 -28.97
N ASN A 68 -0.08 15.95 -30.04
CA ASN A 68 0.56 15.19 -31.12
C ASN A 68 2.10 15.29 -31.10
N LEU A 69 2.70 15.72 -29.98
CA LEU A 69 4.16 15.88 -29.85
C LEU A 69 4.73 14.90 -28.81
N LEU A 70 5.78 14.18 -29.22
CA LEU A 70 6.56 13.25 -28.41
C LEU A 70 8.07 13.60 -28.44
N ALA A 71 8.78 13.30 -27.36
CA ALA A 71 10.22 13.51 -27.17
C ALA A 71 11.00 12.18 -27.33
N GLY A 72 11.51 11.91 -28.53
CA GLY A 72 12.22 10.66 -28.86
C GLY A 72 13.74 10.67 -28.63
N GLY A 73 14.22 11.10 -27.46
CA GLY A 73 15.66 11.12 -27.17
C GLY A 73 16.03 11.81 -25.86
N LYS A 74 17.14 12.57 -25.86
CA LYS A 74 17.66 13.30 -24.67
C LYS A 74 16.73 14.38 -24.12
N GLN A 75 15.75 14.80 -24.91
CA GLN A 75 14.82 15.88 -24.62
C GLN A 75 13.56 15.44 -23.84
N ILE A 76 13.53 14.21 -23.32
CA ILE A 76 12.43 13.74 -22.47
C ILE A 76 12.34 14.55 -21.17
N ALA A 77 11.13 14.59 -20.59
CA ALA A 77 10.90 15.30 -19.35
C ALA A 77 11.65 14.62 -18.20
N THR A 78 12.72 15.25 -17.74
CA THR A 78 13.60 14.76 -16.68
C THR A 78 14.12 15.94 -15.85
N THR A 79 14.60 15.65 -14.64
CA THR A 79 15.41 16.63 -13.91
C THR A 79 16.81 16.72 -14.53
N TYR A 80 17.52 17.82 -14.27
CA TYR A 80 18.91 17.99 -14.69
C TYR A 80 19.79 16.78 -14.33
N ILE A 81 19.66 16.28 -13.10
CA ILE A 81 20.52 15.19 -12.60
C ILE A 81 20.15 13.85 -13.25
N THR A 82 18.85 13.54 -13.34
CA THR A 82 18.40 12.29 -13.97
C THR A 82 18.72 12.25 -15.46
N ASN A 83 18.68 13.40 -16.15
CA ASN A 83 19.04 13.46 -17.56
C ASN A 83 20.47 12.94 -17.82
N ALA A 84 21.39 13.13 -16.88
CA ALA A 84 22.76 12.63 -17.00
C ALA A 84 22.87 11.11 -17.15
N ALA A 85 21.88 10.37 -16.64
CA ALA A 85 21.78 8.92 -16.80
C ALA A 85 20.90 8.54 -18.00
N TYR A 86 19.76 9.21 -18.21
CA TYR A 86 18.85 8.90 -19.32
C TYR A 86 19.43 9.22 -20.71
N ARG A 87 20.40 10.14 -20.80
CA ARG A 87 21.02 10.61 -22.05
C ARG A 87 22.04 9.66 -22.70
N LEU A 88 22.06 8.39 -22.32
CA LEU A 88 23.04 7.43 -22.82
C LEU A 88 22.46 6.62 -23.96
N HIS A 89 23.30 6.30 -24.96
CA HIS A 89 22.85 5.71 -26.22
C HIS A 89 21.90 4.50 -26.09
N PRO A 90 22.14 3.49 -25.22
CA PRO A 90 21.21 2.38 -25.07
C PRO A 90 19.82 2.81 -24.58
N ILE A 91 19.78 3.82 -23.72
CA ILE A 91 18.55 4.37 -23.13
C ILE A 91 17.84 5.26 -24.15
N GLU A 92 18.59 6.07 -24.89
CA GLU A 92 18.05 6.84 -26.02
C GLU A 92 17.43 5.95 -27.09
N TRP A 93 18.02 4.80 -27.38
CA TRP A 93 17.44 3.82 -28.31
C TRP A 93 16.13 3.24 -27.78
N ALA A 94 16.06 2.91 -26.48
CA ALA A 94 14.81 2.48 -25.85
C ALA A 94 13.73 3.58 -25.92
N ILE A 95 14.10 4.84 -25.65
CA ILE A 95 13.21 6.00 -25.78
C ILE A 95 12.74 6.16 -27.23
N GLY A 96 13.65 6.11 -28.20
CA GLY A 96 13.33 6.25 -29.62
C GLY A 96 12.40 5.14 -30.13
N SER A 97 12.65 3.90 -29.71
CA SER A 97 11.78 2.74 -30.00
C SER A 97 10.37 2.94 -29.45
N ALA A 98 10.25 3.39 -28.20
CA ALA A 98 8.96 3.70 -27.59
C ALA A 98 8.22 4.85 -28.30
N VAL A 99 8.92 5.95 -28.60
CA VAL A 99 8.32 7.12 -29.27
C VAL A 99 7.94 6.81 -30.71
N GLY A 100 8.76 6.10 -31.47
CA GLY A 100 8.43 5.72 -32.84
C GLY A 100 7.18 4.82 -32.89
N THR A 101 7.10 3.85 -31.98
CA THR A 101 5.92 2.98 -31.84
C THR A 101 4.68 3.78 -31.47
N ALA A 102 4.78 4.65 -30.47
CA ALA A 102 3.70 5.52 -30.04
C ALA A 102 3.22 6.46 -31.16
N ALA A 103 4.15 7.11 -31.88
CA ALA A 103 3.82 8.00 -32.99
C ALA A 103 3.09 7.26 -34.12
N ALA A 104 3.50 6.03 -34.43
CA ALA A 104 2.84 5.20 -35.43
C ALA A 104 1.41 4.84 -35.01
N MET A 105 1.19 4.43 -33.74
CA MET A 105 -0.14 4.18 -33.20
C MET A 105 -1.01 5.43 -33.22
N MET A 106 -0.47 6.58 -32.77
CA MET A 106 -1.16 7.87 -32.80
C MET A 106 -1.61 8.26 -34.22
N ALA A 107 -0.72 8.13 -35.20
CA ALA A 107 -1.03 8.47 -36.59
C ALA A 107 -2.04 7.51 -37.21
N LYS A 108 -1.93 6.21 -36.93
CA LYS A 108 -2.81 5.17 -37.50
C LYS A 108 -4.22 5.24 -36.94
N ASP A 109 -4.35 5.37 -35.63
CA ASP A 109 -5.61 5.20 -34.92
C ASP A 109 -6.25 6.55 -34.51
N GLY A 110 -5.63 7.68 -34.91
CA GLY A 110 -6.14 9.02 -34.61
C GLY A 110 -6.03 9.41 -33.13
N LEU A 111 -5.06 8.83 -32.41
CA LEU A 111 -4.90 9.01 -30.97
C LEU A 111 -3.98 10.19 -30.63
N SER A 112 -4.22 10.80 -29.48
CA SER A 112 -3.29 11.73 -28.83
C SER A 112 -2.28 11.00 -27.94
N ASN A 113 -1.23 11.73 -27.53
CA ASN A 113 -0.27 11.24 -26.55
C ASN A 113 -0.93 10.90 -25.20
N THR A 114 -2.06 11.51 -24.85
CA THR A 114 -2.78 11.19 -23.60
C THR A 114 -3.66 9.95 -23.72
N ASP A 115 -4.17 9.64 -24.91
CA ASP A 115 -5.00 8.44 -25.13
C ASP A 115 -4.15 7.16 -25.02
N LEU A 116 -2.84 7.26 -25.31
CA LEU A 116 -1.89 6.16 -25.10
C LEU A 116 -1.64 5.83 -23.63
N LEU A 117 -2.10 6.64 -22.67
CA LEU A 117 -2.04 6.34 -21.24
C LEU A 117 -3.22 5.49 -20.75
N ASP A 118 -4.26 5.27 -21.56
CA ASP A 118 -5.35 4.36 -21.23
C ASP A 118 -4.88 2.91 -21.26
N THR A 119 -5.10 2.14 -20.18
CA THR A 119 -4.56 0.77 -20.03
C THR A 119 -4.73 -0.11 -21.27
N PRO A 120 -5.89 -0.26 -21.91
CA PRO A 120 -6.00 -1.11 -23.10
C PRO A 120 -5.01 -0.70 -24.20
N THR A 121 -4.93 0.59 -24.50
CA THR A 121 -4.04 1.17 -25.51
C THR A 121 -2.57 1.16 -25.07
N LEU A 122 -2.31 1.47 -23.80
CA LEU A 122 -0.98 1.43 -23.18
C LEU A 122 -0.40 0.02 -23.21
N ARG A 123 -1.21 -1.01 -22.95
CA ARG A 123 -0.77 -2.41 -23.01
C ARG A 123 -0.44 -2.82 -24.44
N GLN A 124 -1.20 -2.34 -25.43
CA GLN A 124 -0.84 -2.52 -26.84
C GLN A 124 0.50 -1.86 -27.15
N LEU A 125 0.69 -0.59 -26.74
CA LEU A 125 1.95 0.12 -26.91
C LEU A 125 3.12 -0.64 -26.27
N GLN A 126 3.00 -1.01 -25.00
CA GLN A 126 4.03 -1.77 -24.28
C GLN A 126 4.30 -3.13 -24.94
N ALA A 127 3.26 -3.84 -25.40
CA ALA A 127 3.39 -5.11 -26.10
C ALA A 127 4.08 -4.97 -27.45
N THR A 128 3.90 -3.86 -28.16
CA THR A 128 4.60 -3.59 -29.42
C THR A 128 6.03 -3.12 -29.18
N VAL A 129 6.28 -2.21 -28.23
CA VAL A 129 7.65 -1.75 -27.92
C VAL A 129 8.52 -2.92 -27.47
N ARG A 130 7.99 -3.83 -26.65
CA ARG A 130 8.76 -4.97 -26.12
C ARG A 130 9.22 -5.98 -27.17
N THR A 131 8.67 -5.95 -28.40
CA THR A 131 9.19 -6.82 -29.47
C THR A 131 10.58 -6.38 -29.93
N ASN A 132 10.93 -5.11 -29.72
CA ASN A 132 12.17 -4.50 -30.23
C ASN A 132 13.07 -3.95 -29.12
N SER A 133 12.54 -3.65 -27.93
CA SER A 133 13.31 -3.03 -26.83
C SER A 133 12.82 -3.49 -25.47
N PRO A 134 13.70 -3.76 -24.49
CA PRO A 134 13.28 -4.21 -23.17
C PRO A 134 12.52 -3.08 -22.44
N ILE A 135 11.39 -3.44 -21.83
CA ILE A 135 10.52 -2.51 -21.09
C ILE A 135 10.44 -2.82 -19.59
N HIS A 136 11.07 -3.90 -19.13
CA HIS A 136 11.10 -4.34 -17.75
C HIS A 136 12.41 -5.07 -17.45
N TRP A 137 12.78 -5.13 -16.18
CA TRP A 137 13.95 -5.87 -15.73
C TRP A 137 13.53 -7.29 -15.34
N ALA A 138 13.69 -8.26 -16.23
CA ALA A 138 13.24 -9.65 -16.00
C ALA A 138 13.79 -10.30 -14.70
N ALA A 139 14.92 -9.81 -14.17
CA ALA A 139 15.48 -10.26 -12.90
C ALA A 139 14.68 -9.78 -11.66
N PHE A 140 13.86 -8.73 -11.79
CA PHE A 140 13.12 -8.09 -10.70
C PHE A 140 11.60 -8.05 -10.93
N ASP A 141 11.18 -8.13 -12.19
CA ASP A 141 9.80 -7.97 -12.63
C ASP A 141 9.23 -9.32 -13.11
N SER A 142 8.30 -9.90 -12.36
CA SER A 142 7.62 -11.15 -12.74
C SER A 142 6.64 -10.97 -13.90
N ASP A 143 6.09 -9.75 -14.08
CA ASP A 143 5.22 -9.38 -15.19
C ASP A 143 5.84 -8.21 -15.99
N PRO A 144 5.97 -8.31 -17.34
CA PRO A 144 6.39 -7.20 -18.19
C PRO A 144 5.46 -5.98 -18.18
N PHE A 145 4.24 -6.09 -17.65
CA PHE A 145 3.28 -4.99 -17.53
C PHE A 145 2.75 -4.87 -16.10
N PRO A 146 2.80 -3.69 -15.48
CA PRO A 146 2.08 -3.45 -14.22
C PRO A 146 0.56 -3.62 -14.43
N PRO A 147 -0.22 -4.07 -13.42
CA PRO A 147 -1.64 -4.40 -13.63
C PRO A 147 -2.60 -3.19 -13.59
N ASN A 148 -2.17 -2.04 -13.10
CA ASN A 148 -3.02 -0.87 -12.79
C ASN A 148 -3.10 0.17 -13.93
N ASN A 149 -4.09 1.06 -13.84
CA ASN A 149 -4.36 2.15 -14.80
C ASN A 149 -3.81 3.51 -14.32
N GLY A 150 -3.00 3.49 -13.27
CA GLY A 150 -2.48 4.65 -12.58
C GLY A 150 -1.46 4.26 -11.50
N ASP A 151 -0.79 5.25 -10.92
CA ASP A 151 0.07 5.05 -9.73
C ASP A 151 -0.43 5.89 -8.56
N LEU A 152 -0.46 5.30 -7.37
CA LEU A 152 -0.60 6.04 -6.13
C LEU A 152 0.78 6.16 -5.48
N VAL A 153 1.15 7.36 -5.04
CA VAL A 153 2.33 7.55 -4.21
C VAL A 153 2.06 8.38 -2.99
N VAL A 154 2.61 7.87 -1.90
CA VAL A 154 2.40 8.37 -0.56
C VAL A 154 3.75 8.79 -0.01
N ASN A 155 3.83 10.03 0.47
CA ASN A 155 4.99 10.60 1.15
C ASN A 155 6.33 10.38 0.42
N ASP A 156 6.35 10.51 -0.91
CA ASP A 156 7.55 10.24 -1.72
C ASP A 156 8.17 8.86 -1.50
N CYS A 157 7.34 7.86 -1.18
CA CYS A 157 7.74 6.51 -0.81
C CYS A 157 8.59 6.44 0.48
N LYS A 158 8.60 7.51 1.29
CA LYS A 158 9.21 7.52 2.62
C LYS A 158 8.23 7.01 3.67
N PRO A 159 8.72 6.45 4.78
CA PRO A 159 7.86 6.04 5.89
C PRO A 159 6.94 7.19 6.33
N VAL A 160 5.66 6.88 6.48
CA VAL A 160 4.68 7.81 7.03
C VAL A 160 4.77 7.75 8.56
N GLN A 161 4.79 8.91 9.20
CA GLN A 161 4.83 9.03 10.66
C GLN A 161 3.50 9.60 11.16
N SER A 162 2.98 9.04 12.25
CA SER A 162 1.72 9.51 12.85
C SER A 162 1.82 10.97 13.25
N GLY A 163 0.79 11.76 12.93
CA GLY A 163 0.73 13.20 13.19
C GLY A 163 1.68 14.07 12.38
N VAL A 164 2.56 13.50 11.54
CA VAL A 164 3.46 14.27 10.68
C VAL A 164 2.80 14.49 9.32
N PRO A 165 2.60 15.74 8.87
CA PRO A 165 2.00 16.01 7.57
C PRO A 165 2.86 15.51 6.41
N PHE A 166 2.22 14.93 5.40
CA PHE A 166 2.83 14.48 4.15
C PHE A 166 1.94 14.79 2.95
N ARG A 167 2.39 14.39 1.75
CA ARG A 167 1.62 14.50 0.50
C ARG A 167 1.30 13.15 -0.11
N VAL A 168 0.17 13.10 -0.81
CA VAL A 168 -0.27 11.98 -1.63
C VAL A 168 -0.43 12.46 -3.07
N GLU A 169 0.11 11.68 -4.00
CA GLU A 169 0.10 11.94 -5.42
C GLU A 169 -0.61 10.81 -6.16
N VAL A 170 -1.70 11.14 -6.84
CA VAL A 170 -2.51 10.20 -7.60
C VAL A 170 -2.28 10.46 -9.09
N TYR A 171 -1.61 9.52 -9.75
CA TYR A 171 -1.33 9.58 -11.18
C TYR A 171 -2.36 8.74 -11.91
N HIS A 172 -3.32 9.43 -12.53
CA HIS A 172 -4.30 8.82 -13.40
C HIS A 172 -4.67 9.89 -14.45
N HIS A 173 -4.53 9.59 -15.74
CA HIS A 173 -4.70 10.59 -16.80
C HIS A 173 -6.16 11.00 -17.00
N ARG A 174 -7.11 10.06 -16.85
CA ARG A 174 -8.56 10.35 -16.92
C ARG A 174 -9.17 10.95 -15.66
N ALA A 175 -8.70 10.58 -14.47
CA ALA A 175 -9.34 10.99 -13.22
C ALA A 175 -9.36 12.51 -13.04
N LYS A 176 -10.46 13.06 -12.56
CA LYS A 176 -10.65 14.50 -12.33
C LYS A 176 -10.71 14.81 -10.84
N ARG A 177 -11.02 13.78 -10.05
CA ARG A 177 -11.12 13.82 -8.60
C ARG A 177 -10.54 12.55 -8.01
N ALA A 178 -9.87 12.66 -6.88
CA ALA A 178 -9.39 11.51 -6.12
C ALA A 178 -9.75 11.64 -4.64
N ARG A 179 -10.27 10.56 -4.06
CA ARG A 179 -10.50 10.43 -2.61
C ARG A 179 -9.49 9.45 -2.03
N VAL A 180 -8.75 9.88 -1.02
CA VAL A 180 -7.62 9.13 -0.47
C VAL A 180 -7.95 8.66 0.94
N PHE A 181 -7.60 7.41 1.23
CA PHE A 181 -7.78 6.74 2.51
C PHE A 181 -6.48 6.07 2.98
N ASN A 182 -6.33 5.91 4.29
CA ASN A 182 -5.38 4.99 4.93
C ASN A 182 -6.17 3.93 5.71
N GLY A 183 -6.24 2.71 5.20
CA GLY A 183 -7.21 1.73 5.66
C GLY A 183 -8.62 2.34 5.58
N ALA A 184 -9.22 2.56 6.73
CA ALA A 184 -10.54 3.19 6.87
C ALA A 184 -10.50 4.71 7.05
N GLU A 185 -9.35 5.26 7.41
CA GLU A 185 -9.19 6.67 7.72
C GLU A 185 -9.27 7.48 6.42
N PHE A 186 -10.29 8.31 6.27
CA PHE A 186 -10.39 9.23 5.13
C PHE A 186 -9.40 10.38 5.32
N LEU A 187 -8.41 10.47 4.43
CA LEU A 187 -7.37 11.51 4.51
C LEU A 187 -7.78 12.80 3.81
N GLY A 188 -8.62 12.69 2.78
CA GLY A 188 -9.13 13.85 2.06
C GLY A 188 -9.46 13.58 0.60
N GLU A 189 -9.98 14.61 -0.05
CA GLU A 189 -10.32 14.62 -1.48
C GLU A 189 -9.56 15.74 -2.17
N THR A 190 -9.19 15.53 -3.43
CA THR A 190 -8.58 16.56 -4.26
C THR A 190 -9.09 16.51 -5.70
N THR A 191 -9.30 17.68 -6.28
CA THR A 191 -9.44 17.93 -7.73
C THR A 191 -8.25 18.72 -8.27
N THR A 192 -7.32 19.13 -7.40
CA THR A 192 -6.18 19.96 -7.77
C THR A 192 -5.15 19.13 -8.53
N ARG A 193 -4.85 19.52 -9.76
CA ARG A 193 -3.81 18.91 -10.58
C ARG A 193 -2.53 19.73 -10.57
N ALA A 194 -1.40 19.06 -10.37
CA ALA A 194 -0.07 19.64 -10.48
C ALA A 194 0.82 18.75 -11.37
N ASN A 195 1.27 19.25 -12.52
CA ASN A 195 2.08 18.51 -13.49
C ASN A 195 1.47 17.14 -13.86
N GLY A 196 0.16 17.10 -14.14
CA GLY A 196 -0.53 15.90 -14.61
C GLY A 196 -0.93 14.89 -13.52
N ARG A 197 -0.64 15.13 -12.24
CA ARG A 197 -1.12 14.31 -11.11
C ARG A 197 -2.12 15.05 -10.23
N LEU A 198 -3.05 14.34 -9.64
CA LEU A 198 -3.91 14.87 -8.57
C LEU A 198 -3.08 14.88 -7.27
N LEU A 199 -3.07 16.03 -6.59
CA LEU A 199 -2.22 16.26 -5.43
C LEU A 199 -3.06 16.56 -4.19
N LEU A 200 -2.82 15.80 -3.13
CA LEU A 200 -3.38 16.02 -1.80
C LEU A 200 -2.20 16.27 -0.86
N SER A 201 -2.13 17.45 -0.23
CA SER A 201 -0.98 17.87 0.59
C SER A 201 -1.42 18.21 2.01
N GLY A 202 -0.49 18.08 2.96
CA GLY A 202 -0.74 18.42 4.36
C GLY A 202 -1.64 17.40 5.08
N VAL A 203 -1.76 16.19 4.55
CA VAL A 203 -2.50 15.11 5.21
C VAL A 203 -1.64 14.44 6.26
N SER A 204 -2.26 13.98 7.33
CA SER A 204 -1.61 13.20 8.38
C SER A 204 -2.44 11.96 8.67
N VAL A 205 -1.78 10.93 9.16
CA VAL A 205 -2.46 9.73 9.67
C VAL A 205 -2.37 9.71 11.19
N THR A 206 -3.39 9.16 11.82
CA THR A 206 -3.39 8.88 13.26
C THR A 206 -2.91 7.46 13.55
N THR A 207 -3.06 6.56 12.58
CA THR A 207 -2.69 5.14 12.68
C THR A 207 -1.44 4.83 11.86
N THR A 208 -0.75 3.73 12.21
CA THR A 208 0.41 3.22 11.47
C THR A 208 0.02 2.25 10.35
N SER A 209 -1.27 2.11 10.03
CA SER A 209 -1.68 1.46 8.77
C SER A 209 -0.90 2.10 7.63
N GLN A 210 -0.28 1.28 6.79
CA GLN A 210 0.43 1.73 5.59
C GLN A 210 -0.29 1.27 4.32
N TYR A 211 -1.58 0.94 4.44
CA TYR A 211 -2.42 0.61 3.31
C TYR A 211 -3.18 1.85 2.84
N PHE A 212 -2.69 2.47 1.78
CA PHE A 212 -3.31 3.65 1.19
C PHE A 212 -4.13 3.27 -0.02
N VAL A 213 -5.30 3.88 -0.14
CA VAL A 213 -6.22 3.68 -1.27
C VAL A 213 -6.62 5.02 -1.83
N ALA A 214 -6.59 5.15 -3.15
CA ALA A 214 -7.14 6.30 -3.87
C ALA A 214 -8.23 5.83 -4.83
N TYR A 215 -9.45 6.31 -4.58
CA TYR A 215 -10.59 6.15 -5.50
C TYR A 215 -10.56 7.28 -6.52
N CYS A 216 -10.41 6.92 -7.79
CA CYS A 216 -10.29 7.85 -8.91
C CYS A 216 -11.64 8.02 -9.60
N TYR A 217 -12.13 9.26 -9.73
CA TYR A 217 -13.41 9.57 -10.36
C TYR A 217 -13.25 10.50 -11.55
N ASP A 218 -14.17 10.44 -12.51
CA ASP A 218 -14.32 11.45 -13.56
C ASP A 218 -15.13 12.68 -13.11
N ASP A 219 -15.38 13.61 -14.04
CA ASP A 219 -16.16 14.83 -13.80
C ASP A 219 -17.65 14.55 -13.50
N ALA A 220 -18.18 13.40 -13.92
CA ALA A 220 -19.55 12.97 -13.66
C ALA A 220 -19.69 12.22 -12.33
N GLY A 221 -18.58 11.95 -11.63
CA GLY A 221 -18.55 11.21 -10.38
C GLY A 221 -18.54 9.69 -10.55
N GLN A 222 -18.36 9.18 -11.77
CA GLN A 222 -18.19 7.75 -12.03
C GLN A 222 -16.82 7.29 -11.51
N LEU A 223 -16.79 6.15 -10.80
CA LEU A 223 -15.55 5.52 -10.38
C LEU A 223 -14.82 4.94 -11.61
N LEU A 224 -13.58 5.36 -11.81
CA LEU A 224 -12.70 4.92 -12.90
C LEU A 224 -11.74 3.83 -12.46
N ASP A 225 -11.11 3.99 -11.30
CA ASP A 225 -10.09 3.06 -10.80
C ASP A 225 -9.90 3.17 -9.28
N ILE A 226 -9.29 2.15 -8.69
CA ILE A 226 -8.88 2.09 -7.29
C ILE A 226 -7.39 1.80 -7.25
N LEU A 227 -6.60 2.80 -6.87
CA LEU A 227 -5.15 2.69 -6.78
C LEU A 227 -4.74 2.41 -5.34
N THR A 228 -3.80 1.48 -5.14
CA THR A 228 -3.41 1.04 -3.79
C THR A 228 -1.90 1.08 -3.60
N VAL A 229 -1.46 1.44 -2.39
CA VAL A 229 -0.08 1.27 -1.92
C VAL A 229 -0.11 0.52 -0.60
N GLY A 230 0.81 -0.42 -0.43
CA GLY A 230 0.78 -1.37 0.67
C GLY A 230 -0.09 -2.58 0.35
N THR A 231 -0.04 -3.59 1.20
CA THR A 231 -0.84 -4.80 1.02
C THR A 231 -2.31 -4.53 1.37
N PRO A 232 -3.25 -4.81 0.45
CA PRO A 232 -4.68 -4.80 0.75
C PRO A 232 -4.95 -5.60 2.00
N ARG A 233 -5.51 -4.93 3.01
CA ARG A 233 -5.86 -5.53 4.27
C ARG A 233 -7.36 -5.49 4.44
N ASP A 234 -7.95 -6.65 4.68
CA ASP A 234 -9.31 -6.74 5.19
C ASP A 234 -9.33 -6.17 6.61
N LEU A 235 -9.82 -4.94 6.75
CA LEU A 235 -9.84 -4.22 8.03
C LEU A 235 -10.82 -4.85 9.03
N SER A 236 -11.71 -5.72 8.58
CA SER A 236 -12.52 -6.52 9.49
C SER A 236 -11.67 -7.50 10.29
N ILE A 237 -10.44 -7.80 9.84
CA ILE A 237 -9.49 -8.74 10.45
C ILE A 237 -8.27 -7.99 10.99
N ILE A 238 -7.90 -8.29 12.23
CA ILE A 238 -6.71 -7.77 12.90
C ILE A 238 -5.84 -8.95 13.34
N ASP A 239 -4.67 -9.08 12.74
CA ASP A 239 -3.62 -10.07 12.98
C ASP A 239 -2.60 -9.59 14.04
N ASP A 240 -1.79 -10.49 14.59
CA ASP A 240 -0.79 -10.18 15.63
C ASP A 240 0.38 -9.30 15.14
N THR A 241 0.49 -9.12 13.82
CA THR A 241 1.45 -8.22 13.16
C THR A 241 0.87 -6.86 12.78
N ASP A 242 -0.44 -6.68 12.95
CA ASP A 242 -1.14 -5.48 12.52
C ASP A 242 -1.06 -4.33 13.55
N PRO A 243 -1.14 -3.07 13.10
CA PRO A 243 -0.97 -1.91 13.97
C PRO A 243 -2.09 -1.69 15.00
N GLU A 244 -3.29 -2.24 14.76
CA GLU A 244 -4.43 -2.21 15.71
C GLU A 244 -4.31 -3.29 16.80
N PHE A 245 -3.28 -4.14 16.74
CA PHE A 245 -2.94 -5.09 17.76
C PHE A 245 -1.85 -4.52 18.69
N THR A 246 -2.11 -4.52 19.99
CA THR A 246 -1.17 -3.98 21.00
C THR A 246 -1.03 -4.93 22.18
N LEU A 247 0.14 -4.92 22.81
CA LEU A 247 0.49 -5.78 23.93
C LEU A 247 0.83 -4.96 25.17
N THR A 248 0.48 -5.47 26.34
CA THR A 248 0.96 -4.99 27.65
C THR A 248 1.43 -6.19 28.45
N GLY A 249 2.52 -6.02 29.21
CA GLY A 249 3.14 -7.10 29.98
C GLY A 249 4.07 -7.98 29.14
N THR A 250 4.23 -9.23 29.57
CA THR A 250 5.20 -10.17 29.01
C THR A 250 4.55 -11.06 27.96
N TRP A 251 5.00 -10.94 26.71
CA TRP A 251 4.53 -11.74 25.59
C TRP A 251 5.72 -12.26 24.77
N THR A 252 5.63 -13.51 24.34
CA THR A 252 6.65 -14.16 23.51
C THR A 252 6.13 -14.35 22.09
N PHE A 253 6.99 -14.14 21.10
CA PHE A 253 6.70 -14.38 19.69
C PHE A 253 6.74 -15.88 19.35
N GLY A 254 5.77 -16.35 18.55
CA GLY A 254 5.71 -17.73 18.10
C GLY A 254 5.38 -17.84 16.61
N THR A 255 6.02 -18.80 15.93
CA THR A 255 5.79 -19.11 14.50
C THR A 255 5.59 -20.60 14.25
N ALA A 256 5.89 -21.45 15.24
CA ALA A 256 6.00 -22.90 15.08
C ALA A 256 4.66 -23.63 14.82
N GLN A 257 3.53 -23.06 15.25
CA GLN A 257 2.24 -23.74 15.11
C GLN A 257 1.70 -23.58 13.68
N PRO A 258 1.26 -24.67 13.01
CA PRO A 258 0.84 -24.62 11.62
C PRO A 258 -0.54 -23.98 11.41
N ASN A 259 -1.40 -24.03 12.42
CA ASN A 259 -2.76 -23.51 12.39
C ASN A 259 -2.89 -22.09 12.96
N LYS A 260 -1.79 -21.33 13.00
CA LYS A 260 -1.81 -19.88 13.24
C LYS A 260 -2.42 -19.15 12.04
N TYR A 261 -2.97 -17.97 12.25
CA TYR A 261 -3.34 -17.08 11.18
C TYR A 261 -2.06 -16.45 10.59
N LYS A 262 -1.93 -16.47 9.26
CA LYS A 262 -0.76 -15.95 8.55
C LYS A 262 0.59 -16.45 9.12
N THR A 263 1.45 -15.53 9.60
CA THR A 263 2.88 -15.78 9.80
C THR A 263 3.28 -16.01 11.24
N SER A 264 2.52 -15.53 12.22
CA SER A 264 2.93 -15.52 13.63
C SER A 264 1.76 -15.54 14.60
N TYR A 265 2.09 -15.53 15.89
CA TYR A 265 1.19 -15.30 17.00
C TYR A 265 2.01 -14.86 18.23
N ARG A 266 1.33 -14.41 19.28
CA ARG A 266 1.91 -14.06 20.59
C ARG A 266 1.38 -14.97 21.67
N TYR A 267 2.19 -15.30 22.65
CA TYR A 267 1.73 -16.07 23.80
C TYR A 267 2.28 -15.55 25.12
N SER A 268 1.51 -15.75 26.19
CA SER A 268 1.91 -15.40 27.56
C SER A 268 1.48 -16.48 28.53
N TRP A 269 2.36 -16.83 29.47
CA TRP A 269 2.07 -17.82 30.51
C TRP A 269 1.14 -17.23 31.57
N GLY A 270 0.30 -18.06 32.19
CA GLY A 270 -0.50 -17.64 33.34
C GLY A 270 0.35 -17.30 34.56
N SER A 271 1.58 -17.82 34.63
CA SER A 271 2.58 -17.47 35.65
C SER A 271 3.30 -16.13 35.39
N ASN A 272 3.15 -15.52 34.22
CA ASN A 272 3.71 -14.19 33.96
C ASN A 272 2.94 -13.11 34.73
N PRO A 273 3.56 -11.94 35.00
CA PRO A 273 2.83 -10.77 35.48
C PRO A 273 1.61 -10.45 34.60
N PRO A 274 0.59 -9.74 35.13
CA PRO A 274 -0.61 -9.40 34.38
C PRO A 274 -0.29 -8.83 33.00
N SER A 275 -0.74 -9.53 31.97
CA SER A 275 -0.40 -9.28 30.57
C SER A 275 -1.68 -9.31 29.73
N THR A 276 -1.80 -8.37 28.80
CA THR A 276 -2.96 -8.27 27.92
C THR A 276 -2.57 -8.10 26.46
N ALA A 277 -3.36 -8.68 25.56
CA ALA A 277 -3.31 -8.45 24.13
C ALA A 277 -4.62 -7.79 23.69
N THR A 278 -4.54 -6.68 22.97
CA THR A 278 -5.70 -5.85 22.61
C THR A 278 -5.79 -5.71 21.10
N TRP A 279 -6.94 -6.05 20.53
CA TRP A 279 -7.31 -5.74 19.15
C TRP A 279 -8.28 -4.57 19.14
N LYS A 280 -7.93 -3.44 18.51
CA LYS A 280 -8.82 -2.29 18.31
C LYS A 280 -9.73 -2.53 17.10
N LEU A 281 -10.96 -2.98 17.34
CA LEU A 281 -11.88 -3.45 16.30
C LEU A 281 -12.31 -2.32 15.35
N TYR A 282 -12.40 -2.64 14.05
CA TYR A 282 -12.89 -1.71 13.03
C TYR A 282 -14.42 -1.74 12.93
N ILE A 283 -15.07 -0.68 13.40
CA ILE A 283 -16.53 -0.50 13.38
C ILE A 283 -16.86 0.76 12.54
N PRO A 284 -17.03 0.64 11.22
CA PRO A 284 -17.30 1.79 10.34
C PRO A 284 -18.69 2.41 10.52
N THR A 285 -19.66 1.62 10.96
CA THR A 285 -21.05 2.02 11.12
C THR A 285 -21.60 1.47 12.43
N PRO A 286 -22.44 2.22 13.17
CA PRO A 286 -23.12 1.66 14.33
C PRO A 286 -23.99 0.46 13.93
N GLY A 287 -24.04 -0.57 14.77
CA GLY A 287 -24.83 -1.77 14.49
C GLY A 287 -24.38 -2.98 15.30
N ILE A 288 -24.95 -4.13 14.97
CA ILE A 288 -24.60 -5.43 15.53
C ILE A 288 -23.45 -6.02 14.72
N TYR A 289 -22.39 -6.43 15.42
CA TYR A 289 -21.26 -7.14 14.85
C TYR A 289 -21.08 -8.47 15.55
N GLU A 290 -20.78 -9.51 14.79
CA GLU A 290 -20.29 -10.77 15.31
C GLU A 290 -18.78 -10.74 15.43
N ILE A 291 -18.28 -11.05 16.63
CA ILE A 291 -16.85 -11.03 16.93
C ILE A 291 -16.30 -12.44 16.89
N PHE A 292 -15.25 -12.64 16.12
CA PHE A 292 -14.54 -13.90 16.00
C PHE A 292 -13.10 -13.76 16.47
N ILE A 293 -12.53 -14.88 16.89
CA ILE A 293 -11.10 -15.04 17.15
C ILE A 293 -10.55 -16.23 16.37
N TRP A 294 -9.24 -16.18 16.12
CA TRP A 294 -8.44 -17.28 15.60
C TRP A 294 -7.28 -17.49 16.56
N TYR A 295 -6.87 -18.75 16.77
CA TYR A 295 -5.65 -19.09 17.50
C TYR A 295 -5.12 -20.46 17.08
N PRO A 296 -3.81 -20.72 17.22
CA PRO A 296 -3.26 -22.05 17.09
C PRO A 296 -3.53 -22.89 18.35
N GLN A 297 -4.35 -23.94 18.21
CA GLN A 297 -4.61 -24.87 19.31
C GLN A 297 -3.38 -25.73 19.65
N ALA A 298 -3.19 -26.00 20.94
CA ALA A 298 -2.24 -27.00 21.45
C ALA A 298 -2.62 -27.46 22.87
N SER A 299 -2.06 -28.56 23.35
CA SER A 299 -2.37 -29.13 24.68
C SER A 299 -1.83 -28.34 25.89
N ASN A 300 -0.88 -27.43 25.65
CA ASN A 300 -0.29 -26.57 26.68
C ASN A 300 -0.98 -25.19 26.79
N ARG A 301 -2.12 -25.00 26.12
CA ARG A 301 -2.90 -23.75 26.17
C ARG A 301 -3.92 -23.76 27.30
N ALA A 302 -4.37 -22.58 27.71
CA ALA A 302 -5.40 -22.42 28.73
C ALA A 302 -6.76 -22.97 28.26
N THR A 303 -7.53 -23.52 29.19
CA THR A 303 -8.92 -23.97 28.94
C THR A 303 -9.96 -22.88 29.20
N ASP A 304 -9.53 -21.77 29.77
CA ASP A 304 -10.34 -20.68 30.32
C ASP A 304 -9.75 -19.30 29.95
N ALA A 305 -9.16 -19.16 28.75
CA ALA A 305 -8.57 -17.92 28.29
C ALA A 305 -9.61 -16.79 28.22
N PRO A 306 -9.49 -15.70 29.01
CA PRO A 306 -10.51 -14.66 29.09
C PRO A 306 -10.39 -13.63 27.97
N PHE A 307 -11.39 -13.60 27.09
CA PHE A 307 -11.57 -12.59 26.04
C PHE A 307 -12.66 -11.59 26.44
N THR A 308 -12.31 -10.33 26.62
CA THR A 308 -13.24 -9.26 27.01
C THR A 308 -13.54 -8.35 25.82
N ILE A 309 -14.80 -8.30 25.42
CA ILE A 309 -15.33 -7.46 24.34
C ILE A 309 -15.85 -6.16 24.95
N TYR A 310 -15.38 -5.01 24.47
CA TYR A 310 -15.88 -3.69 24.85
C TYR A 310 -16.85 -3.19 23.78
N HIS A 311 -18.14 -3.16 24.12
CA HIS A 311 -19.24 -2.87 23.20
C HIS A 311 -20.15 -1.77 23.77
N ALA A 312 -21.18 -1.36 23.02
CA ALA A 312 -22.03 -0.21 23.39
C ALA A 312 -22.79 -0.38 24.72
N GLY A 313 -22.98 -1.62 25.17
CA GLY A 313 -23.65 -1.98 26.43
C GLY A 313 -22.70 -2.18 27.62
N GLY A 314 -21.39 -1.94 27.45
CA GLY A 314 -20.38 -2.16 28.48
C GLY A 314 -19.31 -3.15 28.03
N GLN A 315 -18.97 -4.11 28.89
CA GLN A 315 -17.99 -5.14 28.58
C GLN A 315 -18.54 -6.53 28.89
N THR A 316 -18.26 -7.49 28.02
CA THR A 316 -18.61 -8.90 28.20
C THR A 316 -17.35 -9.75 28.10
N THR A 317 -17.15 -10.67 29.04
CA THR A 317 -16.02 -11.61 29.01
C THR A 317 -16.48 -13.01 28.64
N VAL A 318 -15.83 -13.61 27.65
CA VAL A 318 -16.02 -14.99 27.19
C VAL A 318 -14.76 -15.78 27.51
N LEU A 319 -14.91 -16.91 28.22
CA LEU A 319 -13.80 -17.82 28.51
C LEU A 319 -13.67 -18.84 27.38
N VAL A 320 -12.47 -18.97 26.82
CA VAL A 320 -12.20 -19.80 25.65
C VAL A 320 -11.23 -20.92 25.99
N ASN A 321 -11.58 -22.15 25.61
CA ASN A 321 -10.67 -23.27 25.65
C ASN A 321 -9.78 -23.29 24.41
N GLN A 322 -8.55 -22.79 24.54
CA GLN A 322 -7.59 -22.71 23.43
C GLN A 322 -6.92 -24.05 23.07
N GLN A 323 -7.31 -25.15 23.72
CA GLN A 323 -6.88 -26.49 23.33
C GLN A 323 -7.74 -27.09 22.20
N LEU A 324 -8.89 -26.48 21.90
CA LEU A 324 -9.88 -26.96 20.93
C LEU A 324 -10.20 -25.88 19.88
N ASN A 325 -10.73 -26.28 18.72
CA ASN A 325 -11.25 -25.39 17.67
C ASN A 325 -10.29 -24.29 17.18
N GLY A 326 -8.98 -24.51 17.27
CA GLY A 326 -7.99 -23.58 16.71
C GLY A 326 -7.75 -23.84 15.22
N GLY A 327 -7.26 -22.84 14.50
CA GLY A 327 -7.12 -22.90 13.04
C GLY A 327 -8.40 -22.60 12.26
N VAL A 328 -9.44 -22.11 12.94
CA VAL A 328 -10.70 -21.66 12.35
C VAL A 328 -11.20 -20.41 13.09
N TRP A 329 -12.12 -19.66 12.47
CA TRP A 329 -12.75 -18.52 13.12
C TRP A 329 -13.81 -18.98 14.13
N LEU A 330 -13.51 -18.83 15.42
CA LEU A 330 -14.41 -19.12 16.54
C LEU A 330 -15.21 -17.87 16.91
N SER A 331 -16.54 -17.95 16.91
CA SER A 331 -17.40 -16.85 17.33
C SER A 331 -17.38 -16.67 18.86
N LEU A 332 -17.27 -15.43 19.32
CA LEU A 332 -17.46 -15.01 20.70
C LEU A 332 -18.88 -14.47 20.95
N GLY A 333 -19.68 -14.32 19.89
CA GLY A 333 -21.05 -13.81 19.94
C GLY A 333 -21.24 -12.48 19.20
N GLN A 334 -22.48 -12.01 19.24
CA GLN A 334 -22.93 -10.79 18.58
C GLN A 334 -23.15 -9.68 19.60
N PHE A 335 -22.60 -8.50 19.30
CA PHE A 335 -22.64 -7.35 20.20
C PHE A 335 -22.98 -6.08 19.43
N GLN A 336 -23.69 -5.17 20.08
CA GLN A 336 -23.96 -3.85 19.54
C GLN A 336 -22.76 -2.92 19.74
N PHE A 337 -22.29 -2.25 18.69
CA PHE A 337 -21.20 -1.30 18.75
C PHE A 337 -21.63 0.11 18.30
N ARG A 338 -20.93 1.10 18.84
CA ARG A 338 -20.92 2.48 18.34
C ARG A 338 -19.75 2.62 17.36
N ALA A 339 -19.91 3.48 16.36
CA ALA A 339 -18.82 3.89 15.48
C ALA A 339 -18.06 5.11 16.06
N ASP A 340 -17.65 5.02 17.33
CA ASP A 340 -16.96 6.10 18.07
C ASP A 340 -15.47 5.79 18.33
N GLY A 341 -14.97 4.67 17.80
CA GLY A 341 -13.58 4.23 17.93
C GLY A 341 -13.23 3.59 19.28
N SER A 342 -14.20 3.37 20.16
CA SER A 342 -13.98 2.74 21.47
C SER A 342 -13.96 1.20 21.45
N ALA A 343 -14.44 0.59 20.35
CA ALA A 343 -14.58 -0.85 20.19
C ALA A 343 -13.22 -1.58 20.27
N LYS A 344 -13.11 -2.55 21.17
CA LYS A 344 -11.90 -3.38 21.32
C LYS A 344 -12.21 -4.76 21.89
N LEU A 345 -11.33 -5.70 21.58
CA LEU A 345 -11.26 -7.03 22.18
C LEU A 345 -9.96 -7.12 22.99
N VAL A 346 -10.02 -7.66 24.21
CA VAL A 346 -8.85 -7.81 25.09
C VAL A 346 -8.74 -9.25 25.58
N LEU A 347 -7.61 -9.90 25.30
CA LEU A 347 -7.22 -11.17 25.93
C LEU A 347 -6.34 -10.88 27.14
N SER A 348 -6.61 -11.52 28.27
CA SER A 348 -5.77 -11.49 29.47
C SER A 348 -5.11 -12.84 29.74
N ASN A 349 -3.93 -12.85 30.36
CA ASN A 349 -3.29 -14.07 30.85
C ASN A 349 -3.78 -14.50 32.25
N ALA A 350 -4.80 -13.85 32.81
CA ALA A 350 -5.42 -14.20 34.09
C ALA A 350 -6.26 -15.49 33.97
N ILE A 351 -5.59 -16.64 34.02
CA ILE A 351 -6.16 -17.98 33.88
C ILE A 351 -6.00 -18.77 35.19
N SER A 352 -6.84 -19.79 35.39
CA SER A 352 -6.86 -20.58 36.63
C SER A 352 -5.61 -21.47 36.80
N ASP A 353 -5.03 -21.98 35.71
CA ASP A 353 -3.82 -22.80 35.72
C ASP A 353 -2.59 -21.99 35.25
N PRO A 354 -1.73 -21.54 36.18
CA PRO A 354 -0.57 -20.71 35.83
C PRO A 354 0.51 -21.48 35.04
N SER A 355 0.43 -22.81 34.97
CA SER A 355 1.33 -23.64 34.15
C SER A 355 0.91 -23.71 32.68
N LYS A 356 -0.25 -23.15 32.33
CA LYS A 356 -0.72 -23.01 30.94
C LYS A 356 -0.43 -21.62 30.42
N LEU A 357 -0.67 -21.44 29.12
CA LEU A 357 -0.46 -20.16 28.46
C LEU A 357 -1.67 -19.78 27.61
N VAL A 358 -1.87 -18.48 27.41
CA VAL A 358 -2.83 -17.92 26.46
C VAL A 358 -2.13 -17.51 25.17
N VAL A 359 -2.83 -17.60 24.04
CA VAL A 359 -2.35 -17.21 22.72
C VAL A 359 -3.22 -16.11 22.12
N ALA A 360 -2.58 -15.05 21.64
CA ALA A 360 -3.16 -14.00 20.83
C ALA A 360 -2.66 -14.15 19.39
N ASP A 361 -3.58 -14.24 18.45
CA ASP A 361 -3.27 -14.38 17.02
C ASP A 361 -4.13 -13.37 16.24
N ALA A 362 -5.35 -13.72 15.82
CA ALA A 362 -6.19 -12.81 15.06
C ALA A 362 -7.62 -12.66 15.63
N ALA A 363 -8.22 -11.50 15.39
CA ALA A 363 -9.62 -11.20 15.68
C ALA A 363 -10.33 -10.67 14.44
N ARG A 364 -11.64 -10.89 14.34
CA ARG A 364 -12.46 -10.42 13.22
C ARG A 364 -13.81 -9.88 13.68
N ALA A 365 -14.25 -8.75 13.11
CA ALA A 365 -15.58 -8.16 13.36
C ALA A 365 -16.42 -8.14 12.08
N VAL A 366 -17.53 -8.87 12.06
CA VAL A 366 -18.41 -8.99 10.90
C VAL A 366 -19.73 -8.27 11.16
N PHE A 367 -20.09 -7.31 10.31
CA PHE A 367 -21.39 -6.62 10.42
C PHE A 367 -22.55 -7.59 10.17
N VAL A 368 -23.55 -7.55 11.04
CA VAL A 368 -24.76 -8.40 10.96
C VAL A 368 -25.97 -7.56 10.56
N SER A 369 -26.28 -6.50 11.32
CA SER A 369 -27.45 -5.66 11.08
C SER A 369 -27.34 -4.27 11.70
N SER A 370 -28.16 -3.34 11.21
CA SER A 370 -28.24 -1.96 11.69
C SER A 370 -29.23 -1.74 12.85
N SER A 371 -30.10 -2.71 13.15
CA SER A 371 -31.16 -2.57 14.14
C SER A 371 -30.83 -3.22 15.48
N VAL A 372 -31.00 -2.45 16.56
CA VAL A 372 -31.38 -3.02 17.85
C VAL A 372 -32.85 -3.39 17.69
N THR A 373 -33.20 -4.67 17.71
CA THR A 373 -34.59 -5.04 17.91
C THR A 373 -34.98 -4.58 19.31
N ASN A 374 -35.86 -3.58 19.39
CA ASN A 374 -36.55 -3.22 20.63
C ASN A 374 -37.29 -4.47 21.14
N TRP A 375 -36.81 -5.05 22.23
CA TRP A 375 -37.54 -6.06 23.01
C TRP A 375 -38.30 -5.40 24.16
N GLU A 376 -39.14 -4.41 23.86
CA GLU A 376 -40.17 -3.97 24.80
C GLU A 376 -41.55 -4.23 24.19
N GLU A 377 -42.38 -4.89 25.01
CA GLU A 377 -43.79 -5.31 24.82
C GLU A 377 -44.04 -6.68 24.16
N TYR A 378 -44.09 -7.73 24.99
CA TYR A 378 -45.27 -8.60 25.19
C TYR A 378 -45.32 -9.14 26.62
#